data_AF-A0A9D6XEK9-F1
#
_entry.id   AF-A0A9D6XEK9-F1
#
_cell.length_a   1.000
_cell.length_b   1.000
_cell.length_c   1.000
_cell.angle_alpha   90.00
_cell.angle_beta   90.00
_cell.angle_gamma   90.00
#
_symmetry.space_group_name_H-M   'P 1'
#
loop_
_entity.id
_entity.type
_entity.pdbx_description
1 polymer ?
#
loop_
_entity_poly.entity_id
_entity_poly.type
_entity_poly.pdbx_seq_one_letter_code
_entity_poly.pdbx_strand_id
1 'polypeptide(L)'
;MEVMVAVTILAIALSAVFRLQSQSVFMASRVRFDTVAPLLAQKVMARIMTAKADQVVSDSGDFGADYPGYTFKTEVTETSALLLGDTSKNLKRLSVTVIYDNGVYRYKAEGFRLVSAS
;
A
#
# COMPACT_ATOMS: atom_id res chain seq x y z
N MET A 1 41.49 8.21 35.19
CA MET A 1 40.61 9.14 34.44
C MET A 1 40.69 8.92 32.94
N GLU A 2 41.89 8.72 32.36
CA GLU A 2 42.05 8.45 30.91
C GLU A 2 41.25 7.27 30.38
N VAL A 3 41.25 6.14 31.09
CA VAL A 3 40.51 4.94 30.66
C VAL A 3 38.99 5.19 30.65
N MET A 4 38.47 5.94 31.63
CA MET A 4 37.04 6.27 31.68
C MET A 4 36.65 7.18 30.51
N VAL A 5 37.50 8.17 30.17
CA VAL A 5 37.26 9.05 29.03
C VAL A 5 37.29 8.25 27.72
N ALA A 6 38.25 7.35 27.55
CA ALA A 6 38.35 6.51 26.35
C ALA A 6 37.13 5.60 26.17
N VAL A 7 36.68 4.93 27.23
CA VAL A 7 35.48 4.06 27.20
C VAL A 7 34.21 4.88 26.92
N THR A 8 34.12 6.10 27.46
CA THR A 8 32.98 7.00 27.21
C THR A 8 32.91 7.41 25.73
N ILE A 9 34.04 7.80 25.14
CA ILE A 9 34.11 8.15 23.71
C ILE A 9 33.76 6.93 22.83
N LEU A 10 34.27 5.75 23.17
CA LEU A 10 33.97 4.52 22.44
C LEU A 10 32.48 4.15 22.53
N ALA A 11 31.86 4.28 23.70
CA ALA A 11 30.43 4.01 23.88
C ALA A 11 29.55 4.97 23.05
N ILE A 12 29.91 6.26 22.98
CA ILE A 12 29.21 7.25 22.15
C ILE A 12 29.36 6.88 20.66
N ALA A 13 30.57 6.54 20.21
CA ALA A 13 30.84 6.15 18.83
C ALA A 13 30.05 4.89 18.43
N LEU A 14 30.07 3.85 19.26
CA LEU A 14 29.32 2.60 19.03
C LEU A 14 27.80 2.86 19.01
N SER A 15 27.29 3.71 19.89
CA SER A 15 25.88 4.08 19.92
C SER A 15 25.44 4.82 18.66
N ALA A 16 26.29 5.69 18.11
CA ALA A 16 26.03 6.38 16.85
C ALA A 16 25.99 5.41 15.67
N VAL A 17 26.96 4.49 15.58
CA VAL A 17 26.99 3.45 14.54
C VAL A 17 25.77 2.53 14.62
N PHE A 18 25.42 2.08 15.82
CA PHE A 18 24.25 1.22 16.03
C PHE A 18 22.94 1.91 15.63
N ARG A 19 22.81 3.22 15.91
CA ARG A 19 21.66 4.03 15.48
C ARG A 19 21.59 4.17 13.96
N LEU A 20 22.72 4.41 13.29
CA LEU A 20 22.78 4.51 11.82
C LEU A 20 22.39 3.19 11.14
N GLN A 21 22.90 2.07 11.66
CA GLN A 21 22.56 0.74 11.15
C GLN A 21 21.07 0.43 11.37
N SER A 22 20.55 0.73 12.56
CA SER A 22 19.12 0.54 12.86
C SER A 22 18.23 1.41 11.96
N GLN A 23 18.58 2.68 11.76
CA GLN A 23 17.85 3.58 10.87
C GLN A 23 17.85 3.07 9.43
N SER A 24 18.98 2.58 8.92
CA SER A 24 19.06 2.02 7.57
C SER A 24 18.15 0.81 7.37
N VAL A 25 18.08 -0.11 8.36
CA VAL A 25 17.22 -1.31 8.29
C VAL A 25 15.73 -0.95 8.32
N PHE A 26 15.32 -0.01 9.17
CA PHE A 26 13.92 0.44 9.21
C PHE A 26 13.53 1.25 7.96
N MET A 27 14.45 2.04 7.41
CA MET A 27 14.20 2.78 6.16
C MET A 27 14.09 1.84 4.97
N ALA A 28 14.93 0.81 4.87
CA ALA A 28 14.89 -0.14 3.75
C ALA A 28 13.54 -0.87 3.64
N SER A 29 12.93 -1.25 4.77
CA SER A 29 11.62 -1.92 4.78
C SER A 29 10.49 -0.98 4.32
N ARG A 30 10.54 0.29 4.73
CA ARG A 30 9.58 1.33 4.32
C ARG A 30 9.73 1.69 2.84
N VAL A 31 10.95 1.92 2.37
CA VAL A 31 11.23 2.27 0.96
C VAL A 31 10.79 1.15 0.01
N ARG A 32 10.93 -0.10 0.42
CA ARG A 32 10.41 -1.24 -0.36
C ARG A 32 8.88 -1.22 -0.45
N PHE A 33 8.17 -0.92 0.64
CA PHE A 33 6.71 -0.78 0.60
C PHE A 33 6.28 0.38 -0.31
N ASP A 34 6.90 1.55 -0.17
CA ASP A 34 6.53 2.75 -0.93
C ASP A 34 6.74 2.60 -2.45
N THR A 35 7.61 1.68 -2.87
CA THR A 35 7.86 1.37 -4.30
C THR A 35 7.03 0.20 -4.80
N VAL A 36 6.86 -0.86 -4.00
CA VAL A 36 6.16 -2.09 -4.40
C VAL A 36 4.64 -1.96 -4.27
N ALA A 37 4.15 -1.32 -3.20
CA ALA A 37 2.71 -1.23 -2.94
C ALA A 37 1.93 -0.48 -4.04
N PRO A 38 2.43 0.63 -4.62
CA PRO A 38 1.77 1.26 -5.77
C PRO A 38 1.72 0.35 -7.00
N LEU A 39 2.79 -0.39 -7.29
CA LEU A 39 2.83 -1.32 -8.43
C LEU A 39 1.82 -2.47 -8.26
N LEU A 40 1.74 -3.03 -7.06
CA LEU A 40 0.77 -4.06 -6.71
C LEU A 40 -0.67 -3.52 -6.77
N ALA A 41 -0.90 -2.31 -6.26
CA ALA A 41 -2.20 -1.66 -6.33
C ALA A 41 -2.63 -1.43 -7.79
N GLN A 42 -1.71 -0.97 -8.65
CA GLN A 42 -1.98 -0.81 -10.09
C GLN A 42 -2.28 -2.14 -10.76
N LYS A 43 -1.55 -3.22 -10.45
CA LYS A 43 -1.83 -4.56 -10.98
C LYS A 43 -3.24 -5.03 -10.64
N VAL A 44 -3.66 -4.87 -9.39
CA VAL A 44 -5.02 -5.23 -8.95
C VAL A 44 -6.06 -4.31 -9.58
N MET A 45 -5.80 -3.01 -9.65
CA MET A 45 -6.70 -2.03 -10.29
C MET A 45 -6.90 -2.37 -11.78
N ALA A 46 -5.83 -2.66 -12.51
CA ALA A 46 -5.89 -3.07 -13.91
C ALA A 46 -6.72 -4.34 -14.08
N ARG A 47 -6.52 -5.36 -13.22
CA ARG A 47 -7.31 -6.59 -13.24
C ARG A 47 -8.82 -6.31 -13.14
N ILE A 48 -9.23 -5.44 -12.22
CA ILE A 48 -10.65 -5.08 -12.06
C ILE A 48 -11.14 -4.20 -13.21
N MET A 49 -10.32 -3.29 -13.72
CA MET A 49 -10.65 -2.47 -14.88
C MET A 49 -10.80 -3.30 -16.17
N THR A 50 -10.12 -4.43 -16.31
CA THR A 50 -10.31 -5.35 -17.44
C THR A 50 -11.40 -6.40 -17.20
N ALA A 51 -11.87 -6.55 -15.96
CA ALA A 51 -12.91 -7.51 -15.64
C ALA A 51 -14.25 -7.13 -16.28
N LYS A 52 -15.06 -8.15 -16.57
CA LYS A 52 -16.43 -7.95 -17.04
C LYS A 52 -17.26 -7.26 -15.94
N ALA A 53 -18.31 -6.55 -16.33
CA ALA A 53 -19.11 -5.73 -15.41
C ALA A 53 -19.72 -6.52 -14.23
N ASP A 54 -20.02 -7.80 -14.44
CA ASP A 54 -20.51 -8.77 -13.46
C ASP A 54 -19.43 -9.26 -12.46
N GLN A 55 -18.15 -9.08 -12.80
CA GLN A 55 -17.01 -9.48 -11.96
C GLN A 55 -16.41 -8.32 -11.15
N VAL A 56 -16.96 -7.10 -11.27
CA VAL A 56 -16.53 -5.92 -10.51
C VAL A 56 -17.20 -5.94 -9.13
N VAL A 57 -16.66 -6.76 -8.24
CA VAL A 57 -17.09 -6.92 -6.84
C VAL A 57 -15.93 -6.64 -5.88
N SER A 58 -16.25 -6.40 -4.61
CA SER A 58 -15.26 -6.31 -3.53
C SER A 58 -14.59 -7.66 -3.33
N ASP A 59 -13.26 -7.67 -3.28
CA ASP A 59 -12.44 -8.87 -3.20
C ASP A 59 -11.27 -8.64 -2.23
N SER A 60 -10.73 -9.72 -1.67
CA SER A 60 -9.54 -9.66 -0.83
C SER A 60 -8.71 -10.91 -1.00
N GLY A 61 -7.39 -10.77 -0.95
CA GLY A 61 -6.49 -11.89 -1.10
C GLY A 61 -5.04 -11.54 -0.83
N ASP A 62 -4.17 -12.48 -1.16
CA ASP A 62 -2.73 -12.32 -1.11
C ASP A 62 -2.12 -12.26 -2.51
N PHE A 63 -0.84 -11.92 -2.56
CA PHE A 63 -0.06 -11.88 -3.79
C PHE A 63 0.81 -13.14 -3.97
N GLY A 64 0.53 -14.21 -3.22
CA GLY A 64 1.26 -15.47 -3.26
C GLY A 64 2.72 -15.38 -2.77
N ALA A 65 3.50 -16.40 -3.15
CA ALA A 65 4.90 -16.56 -2.73
C ALA A 65 5.85 -15.47 -3.26
N ASP A 66 5.46 -14.76 -4.32
CA ASP A 66 6.25 -13.67 -4.91
C ASP A 66 6.32 -12.45 -3.98
N TYR A 67 5.28 -12.24 -3.16
CA TYR A 67 5.17 -11.09 -2.26
C TYR A 67 4.61 -11.53 -0.90
N PRO A 68 5.39 -12.28 -0.10
CA PRO A 68 4.94 -12.75 1.19
C PRO A 68 4.63 -11.58 2.13
N GLY A 69 3.53 -11.69 2.87
CA GLY A 69 3.09 -10.66 3.82
C GLY A 69 2.37 -9.46 3.18
N TYR A 70 2.28 -9.39 1.85
CA TYR A 70 1.41 -8.43 1.17
C TYR A 70 0.02 -9.03 0.98
N THR A 71 -1.00 -8.28 1.38
CA THR A 71 -2.40 -8.59 1.09
C THR A 71 -3.06 -7.40 0.42
N PHE A 72 -4.17 -7.64 -0.26
CA PHE A 72 -4.97 -6.60 -0.87
C PHE A 72 -6.43 -6.73 -0.48
N LYS A 73 -7.11 -5.58 -0.50
CA LYS A 73 -8.56 -5.48 -0.39
C LYS A 73 -9.06 -4.52 -1.45
N THR A 74 -10.13 -4.89 -2.12
CA THR A 74 -10.80 -4.07 -3.13
C THR A 74 -12.22 -3.77 -2.65
N GLU A 75 -12.63 -2.53 -2.81
CA GLU A 75 -13.95 -2.06 -2.44
C GLU A 75 -14.56 -1.33 -3.64
N VAL A 76 -15.76 -1.77 -4.03
CA VAL A 76 -16.52 -1.15 -5.10
C VAL A 76 -17.71 -0.46 -4.45
N THR A 77 -17.79 0.87 -4.59
CA THR A 77 -18.85 1.68 -4.01
C THR A 77 -19.57 2.42 -5.11
N GLU A 78 -20.90 2.38 -5.10
CA GLU A 78 -21.71 3.21 -5.99
C GLU A 78 -21.56 4.68 -5.57
N THR A 79 -21.16 5.53 -6.51
CA THR A 79 -21.06 6.96 -6.27
C THR A 79 -22.26 7.64 -6.90
N SER A 80 -23.19 8.11 -6.07
CA SER A 80 -24.18 9.10 -6.47
C SER A 80 -23.50 10.48 -6.47
N ALA A 81 -22.69 10.75 -7.49
CA ALA A 81 -22.19 12.10 -7.73
C ALA A 81 -23.38 12.97 -8.18
N LEU A 82 -24.06 13.59 -7.20
CA LEU A 82 -25.12 14.59 -7.42
C LEU A 82 -24.70 15.69 -8.42
N LEU A 83 -23.39 15.91 -8.58
CA LEU A 83 -22.78 16.88 -9.51
C LEU A 83 -22.74 16.44 -10.99
N LEU A 84 -23.08 15.18 -11.32
CA LEU A 84 -22.93 14.61 -12.69
C LEU A 84 -24.26 14.28 -13.40
N GLY A 85 -25.41 14.66 -12.83
CA GLY A 85 -26.73 14.42 -13.46
C GLY A 85 -26.99 12.93 -13.75
N ASP A 86 -27.61 12.62 -14.89
CA ASP A 86 -27.98 11.24 -15.29
C ASP A 86 -26.79 10.28 -15.47
N THR A 87 -25.57 10.80 -15.66
CA THR A 87 -24.34 9.99 -15.77
C THR A 87 -23.91 9.40 -14.42
N SER A 88 -24.43 9.94 -13.31
CA SER A 88 -24.11 9.47 -11.96
C SER A 88 -24.62 8.06 -11.65
N LYS A 89 -25.69 7.59 -12.31
CA LYS A 89 -26.30 6.29 -11.97
C LYS A 89 -25.38 5.09 -12.28
N ASN A 90 -24.39 5.31 -13.13
CA ASN A 90 -23.52 4.27 -13.67
C ASN A 90 -22.06 4.41 -13.22
N LEU A 91 -21.74 5.36 -12.33
CA LEU A 91 -20.38 5.58 -11.86
C LEU A 91 -20.10 4.75 -10.60
N LYS A 92 -19.21 3.77 -10.73
CA LYS A 92 -18.69 3.01 -9.61
C LYS A 92 -17.31 3.53 -9.22
N ARG A 93 -17.12 3.81 -7.93
CA ARG A 93 -15.81 4.08 -7.35
C ARG A 93 -15.16 2.75 -6.97
N LEU A 94 -13.92 2.57 -7.38
CA LEU A 94 -13.09 1.43 -7.04
C LEU A 94 -11.97 1.89 -6.13
N SER A 95 -11.86 1.28 -4.96
CA SER A 95 -10.75 1.49 -4.04
C SER A 95 -9.95 0.20 -3.95
N VAL A 96 -8.64 0.27 -4.13
CA VAL A 96 -7.71 -0.83 -3.91
C VAL A 96 -6.79 -0.45 -2.77
N THR A 97 -6.76 -1.27 -1.73
CA THR A 97 -5.88 -1.09 -0.57
C THR A 97 -4.90 -2.24 -0.51
N VAL A 98 -3.61 -1.93 -0.57
CA VAL A 98 -2.52 -2.88 -0.34
C VAL A 98 -2.05 -2.74 1.11
N ILE A 99 -1.93 -3.86 1.80
CA ILE A 99 -1.61 -3.95 3.22
C ILE A 99 -0.33 -4.79 3.36
N TYR A 100 0.58 -4.36 4.22
CA TYR A 100 1.80 -5.08 4.55
C TYR A 100 2.08 -5.01 6.05
N ASP A 101 2.84 -5.99 6.56
CA ASP A 101 3.29 -6.08 7.96
C ASP A 101 2.12 -5.97 8.95
N ASN A 102 1.15 -6.89 8.81
CA ASN A 102 -0.03 -6.99 9.68
C ASN A 102 -0.86 -5.69 9.82
N GLY A 103 -0.86 -4.82 8.81
CA GLY A 103 -1.66 -3.58 8.82
C GLY A 103 -0.90 -2.32 9.22
N VAL A 104 0.40 -2.42 9.52
CA VAL A 104 1.27 -1.27 9.83
C VAL A 104 1.43 -0.38 8.60
N TYR A 105 1.59 -0.98 7.43
CA TYR A 105 1.72 -0.24 6.17
C TYR A 105 0.49 -0.45 5.31
N ARG A 106 -0.10 0.66 4.84
CA ARG A 106 -1.27 0.65 3.96
C ARG A 106 -1.11 1.67 2.86
N TYR A 107 -1.37 1.24 1.64
CA TYR A 107 -1.40 2.09 0.47
C TYR A 107 -2.76 1.95 -0.20
N LYS A 108 -3.45 3.08 -0.42
CA LYS A 108 -4.76 3.11 -1.06
C LYS A 108 -4.68 3.82 -2.41
N ALA A 109 -5.17 3.16 -3.44
CA ALA A 109 -5.39 3.72 -4.76
C ALA A 109 -6.89 3.77 -5.05
N GLU A 110 -7.36 4.89 -5.60
CA GLU A 110 -8.76 5.06 -6.00
C GLU A 110 -8.85 5.24 -7.51
N GLY A 111 -9.88 4.65 -8.09
CA GLY A 111 -10.21 4.77 -9.51
C GLY A 111 -11.72 4.87 -9.69
N PHE A 112 -12.14 5.36 -10.86
CA PHE A 112 -13.54 5.48 -11.23
C PHE A 112 -13.80 4.71 -12.52
N ARG A 113 -14.88 3.95 -12.55
CA ARG A 113 -15.33 3.22 -13.74
C ARG A 113 -16.78 3.55 -14.03
N LEU A 114 -17.04 3.95 -15.26
CA LEU A 114 -18.39 4.02 -15.81
C LEU A 114 -18.81 2.62 -16.24
N VAL A 115 -19.92 2.12 -15.69
CA VAL A 115 -20.51 0.85 -16.06
C VAL A 115 -21.80 1.15 -16.81
N SER A 116 -21.75 1.09 -18.15
CA SER A 116 -22.93 1.33 -18.98
C SER A 116 -24.02 0.29 -18.65
N ALA A 117 -25.23 0.77 -18.34
CA ALA A 117 -26.40 -0.07 -18.20
C ALA A 117 -26.76 -0.66 -19.57
N SER A 118 -26.68 -1.99 -19.69
CA SER A 118 -27.20 -2.76 -20.82
C SER A 118 -28.71 -2.80 -20.83
#